data_AF-A0AAD9NP35-F1
#
_entry.id   AF-A0AAD9NP35-F1
#
_cell.length_a   1.000
_cell.length_b   1.000
_cell.length_c   1.000
_cell.angle_alpha   90.00
_cell.angle_beta   90.00
_cell.angle_gamma   90.00
#
_symmetry.space_group_name_H-M   'P 1'
#
loop_
_entity.id
_entity.type
_entity.pdbx_description
1 polymer ?
#
loop_
_entity_poly.entity_id
_entity_poly.type
_entity_poly.pdbx_seq_one_letter_code
_entity_poly.pdbx_strand_id
1 'polypeptide(L)'
;MANDMRTTKCLFSVVLLLCVTSGTRSANTTGGSVYGFRVDTAGDELVEHGRVIIISERDVLLRLFGRGFTAGTKVAFTFHNATAGSICDDMKSSETFPVVPESLTDHTVHVMINLPFFKPGSEGVTKPYFMCVKQTNKNTTNTRATTGRSFWIHQGGDPWLRIYVKKKEQQTYLPMWLQICIICVLLFFSGLFSGLNLGLMSLDKTELQIVENCGSEQERKFAKIISPVRNQGNFLLCTILLGNVLVNNTLAILTDNTVGSGPIAIVTATLGIVVFGEILPQAICSRHGLEVGARTIWFVKFFMFITFPLSFPISKLLNLMLGEEMGNTYNRERLRELLKVTKDNLDLVKDEVKIITGALELSKKTVKNIMTELKDVYMLDYDVILDFNTISEIMKTGYTRIPIFENDRTNICALLNIKDLAFIDPDDKTPLKTVCKFYNHPVNFVFEDAHLDVMLEEFKKGRFHLSFVQRVNSEGTGDPFYETIGVVTLEDIIEEIIQAEIIDETDTISMICLL
;
A
#
# COMPACT_ATOMS: atom_id res chain seq x y z
N MET A 1 15.28 56.16 -6.07
CA MET A 1 15.26 57.03 -4.86
C MET A 1 16.05 56.38 -3.71
N ALA A 2 17.26 55.89 -3.96
CA ALA A 2 18.02 55.05 -3.01
C ALA A 2 19.44 55.60 -2.67
N ASN A 3 19.78 56.81 -3.12
CA ASN A 3 21.12 57.40 -2.93
C ASN A 3 21.16 58.59 -1.96
N ASP A 4 20.03 59.04 -1.42
CA ASP A 4 19.98 60.26 -0.59
C ASP A 4 20.03 59.99 0.94
N MET A 5 20.17 58.72 1.35
CA MET A 5 20.09 58.31 2.76
C MET A 5 21.45 57.91 3.38
N ARG A 6 22.56 58.05 2.64
CA ARG A 6 23.92 57.88 3.18
C ARG A 6 24.45 59.16 3.83
N THR A 7 24.08 60.32 3.31
CA THR A 7 24.60 61.62 3.76
C THR A 7 24.06 62.01 5.14
N THR A 8 22.81 61.64 5.46
CA THR A 8 22.17 61.90 6.76
C THR A 8 22.74 61.02 7.89
N LYS A 9 23.30 59.84 7.58
CA LYS A 9 23.95 58.96 8.56
C LYS A 9 25.31 59.50 9.04
N CYS A 10 25.99 60.32 8.24
CA CYS A 10 27.24 60.95 8.64
C CYS A 10 27.03 62.11 9.63
N LEU A 11 25.96 62.90 9.46
CA LEU A 11 25.71 64.05 10.35
C LEU A 11 25.40 63.64 11.80
N PHE A 12 24.66 62.55 12.01
CA PHE A 12 24.35 62.07 13.36
C PHE A 12 25.58 61.50 14.11
N SER A 13 26.56 60.95 13.38
CA SER A 13 27.78 60.40 13.99
C SER A 13 28.76 61.48 14.44
N VAL A 14 28.71 62.68 13.84
CA VAL A 14 29.59 63.81 14.23
C VAL A 14 29.01 64.56 15.44
N VAL A 15 27.68 64.63 15.58
CA VAL A 15 27.04 65.32 16.71
C VAL A 15 27.20 64.56 18.03
N LEU A 16 27.30 63.22 18.01
CA LEU A 16 27.51 62.43 19.23
C LEU A 16 28.95 62.54 19.77
N LEU A 17 29.94 62.82 18.92
CA LEU A 17 31.34 62.97 19.33
C LEU A 17 31.62 64.31 20.04
N LEU A 18 30.79 65.34 19.82
CA LEU A 18 31.00 66.70 20.33
C LEU A 18 30.33 66.97 21.70
N CYS A 19 29.41 66.11 22.17
CA CYS A 19 28.75 66.28 23.47
C CYS A 19 29.44 65.58 24.66
N VAL A 20 30.58 64.91 24.45
CA VAL A 20 31.30 64.20 25.53
C VAL A 20 32.19 65.13 26.37
N THR A 21 32.30 66.41 26.01
CA THR A 21 33.10 67.39 26.78
C THR A 21 32.24 68.29 27.66
N SER A 22 31.39 67.75 28.52
CA SER A 22 30.91 68.46 29.74
C SER A 22 30.08 67.54 30.63
N GLY A 23 30.70 66.98 31.69
CA GLY A 23 29.96 66.19 32.67
C GLY A 23 30.83 65.28 33.53
N THR A 24 31.86 65.80 34.18
CA THR A 24 32.61 65.04 35.18
C THR A 24 31.76 64.86 36.46
N ARG A 25 31.13 63.69 36.63
CA ARG A 25 30.75 63.18 37.94
C ARG A 25 31.56 61.91 38.23
N SER A 26 32.55 62.07 39.10
CA SER A 26 33.42 61.02 39.64
C SER A 26 32.59 60.02 40.44
N ALA A 27 32.53 58.77 39.98
CA ALA A 27 32.17 57.62 40.79
C ALA A 27 33.30 56.59 40.65
N ASN A 28 34.11 56.48 41.71
CA ASN A 28 35.24 55.56 41.81
C ASN A 28 34.70 54.12 41.83
N THR A 29 34.57 53.49 40.66
CA THR A 29 34.16 52.09 40.50
C THR A 29 35.28 51.34 39.80
N THR A 30 35.93 50.44 40.53
CA THR A 30 37.09 49.64 40.09
C THR A 30 36.69 48.42 39.25
N GLY A 31 35.80 48.61 38.28
CA GLY A 31 35.32 47.57 37.38
C GLY A 31 35.04 48.11 35.98
N GLY A 32 35.17 47.24 34.97
CA GLY A 32 34.89 47.57 33.58
C GLY A 32 33.53 48.23 33.41
N SER A 33 33.51 49.42 32.81
CA SER A 33 32.30 50.22 32.57
C SER A 33 31.98 50.26 31.09
N VAL A 34 30.72 49.98 30.75
CA VAL A 34 30.17 50.00 29.40
C VAL A 34 29.40 51.30 29.22
N TYR A 35 29.83 52.13 28.29
CA TYR A 35 29.18 53.39 27.94
C TYR A 35 28.13 53.23 26.82
N GLY A 36 28.28 52.20 25.98
CA GLY A 36 27.35 51.91 24.90
C GLY A 36 27.68 50.60 24.19
N PHE A 37 26.83 50.19 23.25
CA PHE A 37 27.09 49.03 22.41
C PHE A 37 26.54 49.25 20.99
N ARG A 38 27.03 48.47 20.05
CA ARG A 38 26.55 48.42 18.66
C ARG A 38 26.43 46.98 18.21
N VAL A 39 25.42 46.67 17.40
CA VAL A 39 25.27 45.38 16.75
C VAL A 39 26.12 45.38 15.47
N ASP A 40 27.08 44.46 15.38
CA ASP A 40 27.97 44.35 14.20
C ASP A 40 27.48 43.30 13.19
N THR A 41 26.45 42.52 13.55
CA THR A 41 25.91 41.45 12.68
C THR A 41 24.99 42.06 11.62
N ALA A 42 25.31 41.83 10.35
CA ALA A 42 24.54 42.38 9.23
C ALA A 42 23.13 41.77 9.17
N GLY A 43 22.10 42.61 9.31
CA GLY A 43 20.69 42.23 9.11
C GLY A 43 19.91 41.82 10.36
N ASP A 44 20.55 41.70 11.52
CA ASP A 44 19.89 41.36 12.79
C ASP A 44 19.62 42.58 13.70
N GLU A 45 20.01 43.78 13.28
CA GLU A 45 19.73 45.05 13.99
C GLU A 45 18.53 45.77 13.38
N LEU A 46 17.45 45.90 14.17
CA LEU A 46 16.35 46.82 13.89
C LEU A 46 16.40 47.97 14.91
N VAL A 47 16.69 49.18 14.43
CA VAL A 47 16.65 50.40 15.25
C VAL A 47 15.31 51.09 15.05
N GLU A 48 14.35 50.82 15.94
CA GLU A 48 13.05 51.50 15.95
C GLU A 48 12.97 52.46 17.13
N HIS A 49 12.74 53.75 16.86
CA HIS A 49 12.60 54.79 17.89
C HIS A 49 13.82 54.89 18.84
N GLY A 50 15.03 54.60 18.34
CA GLY A 50 16.26 54.63 19.14
C GLY A 50 16.46 53.42 20.07
N ARG A 51 15.67 52.35 19.91
CA ARG A 51 15.82 51.08 20.64
C ARG A 51 16.54 50.06 19.77
N VAL A 52 17.50 49.32 20.33
CA VAL A 52 18.14 48.21 19.65
C VAL A 52 17.30 46.95 19.83
N ILE A 53 16.77 46.41 18.73
CA ILE A 53 15.98 45.18 18.70
C ILE A 53 16.79 44.09 18.01
N ILE A 54 16.95 42.94 18.67
CA ILE A 54 17.58 41.74 18.13
C ILE A 54 16.56 40.59 17.99
N ILE A 55 16.84 39.66 17.08
CA ILE A 55 15.99 38.48 16.86
C ILE A 55 16.34 37.40 17.89
N SER A 56 15.33 36.79 18.50
CA SER A 56 15.50 35.71 19.49
C SER A 56 16.24 34.49 18.94
N GLU A 57 17.02 33.81 19.79
CA GLU A 57 17.66 32.52 19.51
C GLU A 57 18.62 32.53 18.31
N ARG A 58 19.22 33.70 18.03
CA ARG A 58 20.30 33.86 17.06
C ARG A 58 21.55 34.35 17.76
N ASP A 59 22.70 33.90 17.25
CA ASP A 59 24.00 34.39 17.69
C ASP A 59 24.26 35.77 17.08
N VAL A 60 24.30 36.79 17.93
CA VAL A 60 24.50 38.19 17.54
C VAL A 60 25.82 38.69 18.10
N LEU A 61 26.67 39.20 17.20
CA LEU A 61 27.92 39.88 17.55
C LEU A 61 27.63 41.32 18.00
N LEU A 62 27.87 41.61 19.27
CA LEU A 62 27.84 42.95 19.85
C LEU A 62 29.25 43.51 20.00
N ARG A 63 29.44 44.77 19.62
CA ARG A 63 30.61 45.58 19.94
C ARG A 63 30.28 46.48 21.13
N LEU A 64 30.92 46.26 22.26
CA LEU A 64 30.79 47.08 23.47
C LEU A 64 31.81 48.23 23.45
N PHE A 65 31.39 49.41 23.89
CA PHE A 65 32.23 50.60 24.07
C PHE A 65 32.31 50.93 25.55
N GLY A 66 33.51 51.15 26.08
CA GLY A 66 33.71 51.24 27.52
C GLY A 66 35.17 51.45 27.93
N ARG A 67 35.47 51.24 29.21
CA ARG A 67 36.83 51.25 29.75
C ARG A 67 37.02 50.11 30.73
N GLY A 68 38.24 49.58 30.81
CA GLY A 68 38.61 48.55 31.78
C GLY A 68 38.21 47.13 31.39
N PHE A 69 38.06 46.85 30.10
CA PHE A 69 37.85 45.48 29.61
C PHE A 69 39.14 44.67 29.72
N THR A 70 39.01 43.42 30.16
CA THR A 70 40.10 42.42 30.17
C THR A 70 39.65 41.14 29.47
N ALA A 71 40.58 40.27 29.09
CA ALA A 71 40.27 38.94 28.54
C ALA A 71 39.43 38.04 29.49
N GLY A 72 39.36 38.39 30.78
CA GLY A 72 38.53 37.72 31.79
C GLY A 72 37.16 38.38 32.00
N THR A 73 36.76 39.31 31.15
CA THR A 73 35.45 39.99 31.22
C THR A 73 34.35 39.05 30.74
N LYS A 74 33.26 38.99 31.49
CA LYS A 74 32.06 38.23 31.15
C LYS A 74 30.85 39.14 31.23
N VAL A 75 29.90 38.94 30.34
CA VAL A 75 28.67 39.72 30.21
C VAL A 75 27.48 38.82 30.43
N ALA A 76 26.49 39.29 31.17
CA ALA A 76 25.21 38.62 31.37
C ALA A 76 24.10 39.67 31.29
N PHE A 77 22.86 39.24 31.09
CA PHE A 77 21.72 40.13 30.97
C PHE A 77 20.64 39.83 32.02
N THR A 78 19.94 40.87 32.43
CA THR A 78 18.86 40.84 33.43
C THR A 78 17.65 41.64 32.97
N PHE A 79 16.45 41.29 33.46
CA PHE A 79 15.25 42.11 33.28
C PHE A 79 15.07 43.21 34.33
N HIS A 80 15.91 43.23 35.37
CA HIS A 80 15.81 44.19 36.46
C HIS A 80 16.56 45.48 36.12
N ASN A 81 15.86 46.61 36.24
CA ASN A 81 16.48 47.92 36.06
C ASN A 81 17.19 48.36 37.34
N ALA A 82 18.48 48.66 37.27
CA ALA A 82 19.27 49.19 38.39
C ALA A 82 20.25 50.29 37.94
N THR A 83 20.78 51.06 38.88
CA THR A 83 21.76 52.12 38.60
C THR A 83 23.13 51.54 38.25
N ALA A 84 23.91 52.28 37.45
CA ALA A 84 25.27 51.86 37.12
C ALA A 84 26.11 51.70 38.40
N GLY A 85 26.80 50.57 38.56
CA GLY A 85 27.60 50.27 39.73
C GLY A 85 26.93 49.38 40.79
N SER A 86 25.64 49.07 40.67
CA SER A 86 24.96 48.17 41.62
C SER A 86 25.34 46.71 41.40
N ILE A 87 25.34 45.90 42.47
CA ILE A 87 25.61 44.47 42.40
C ILE A 87 24.41 43.74 41.79
N CYS A 88 24.62 42.87 40.80
CA CYS A 88 23.57 42.10 40.12
C CYS A 88 23.80 40.57 40.11
N ASP A 89 24.48 40.03 41.12
CA ASP A 89 24.80 38.60 41.24
C ASP A 89 23.55 37.69 41.20
N ASP A 90 22.46 38.09 41.85
CA ASP A 90 21.23 37.29 41.99
C ASP A 90 20.15 37.62 40.95
N MET A 91 20.42 38.58 40.05
CA MET A 91 19.40 39.13 39.14
C MET A 91 19.52 38.60 37.70
N LYS A 92 20.46 37.69 37.41
CA LYS A 92 20.74 37.23 36.05
C LYS A 92 19.55 36.46 35.45
N SER A 93 19.17 36.84 34.24
CA SER A 93 18.07 36.24 33.50
C SER A 93 18.54 35.55 32.21
N SER A 94 19.83 35.63 31.87
CA SER A 94 20.45 34.98 30.72
C SER A 94 21.67 34.15 31.13
N GLU A 95 22.17 33.34 30.19
CA GLU A 95 23.49 32.73 30.28
C GLU A 95 24.61 33.78 30.32
N THR A 96 25.82 33.32 30.66
CA THR A 96 27.02 34.16 30.73
C THR A 96 27.80 34.10 29.42
N PHE A 97 27.97 35.26 28.77
CA PHE A 97 28.66 35.42 27.51
C PHE A 97 30.09 35.94 27.74
N PRO A 98 31.14 35.17 27.40
CA PRO A 98 32.52 35.64 27.47
C PRO A 98 32.82 36.64 26.34
N VAL A 99 33.71 37.59 26.60
CA VAL A 99 34.24 38.48 25.55
C VAL A 99 35.17 37.72 24.61
N VAL A 100 35.24 38.14 23.34
CA VAL A 100 36.17 37.60 22.34
C VAL A 100 37.56 38.21 22.59
N PRO A 101 38.57 37.46 23.07
CA PRO A 101 39.85 38.03 23.51
C PRO A 101 40.64 38.73 22.40
N GLU A 102 40.50 38.25 21.15
CA GLU A 102 41.19 38.79 19.96
C GLU A 102 40.67 40.19 19.56
N SER A 103 39.49 40.58 20.04
CA SER A 103 38.85 41.86 19.71
C SER A 103 39.09 42.96 20.75
N LEU A 104 39.89 42.67 21.79
CA LEU A 104 40.10 43.55 22.92
C LEU A 104 40.93 44.78 22.52
N THR A 105 40.35 45.97 22.68
CA THR A 105 41.09 47.25 22.65
C THR A 105 40.89 47.99 23.97
N ASP A 106 41.63 49.08 24.18
CA ASP A 106 41.52 49.90 25.40
C ASP A 106 40.09 50.43 25.66
N HIS A 107 39.28 50.52 24.60
CA HIS A 107 37.94 51.12 24.66
C HIS A 107 36.82 50.27 24.05
N THR A 108 37.13 49.15 23.39
CA THR A 108 36.11 48.30 22.74
C THR A 108 36.37 46.83 22.93
N VAL A 109 35.30 46.03 22.93
CA VAL A 109 35.41 44.56 22.92
C VAL A 109 34.19 43.95 22.24
N HIS A 110 34.38 42.82 21.55
CA HIS A 110 33.27 42.06 20.97
C HIS A 110 32.76 40.95 21.90
N VAL A 111 31.44 40.72 21.86
CA VAL A 111 30.75 39.66 22.61
C VAL A 111 29.72 39.00 21.70
N MET A 112 29.77 37.68 21.62
CA MET A 112 28.73 36.88 20.96
C MET A 112 27.64 36.57 21.97
N ILE A 113 26.41 37.02 21.71
CA ILE A 113 25.27 36.81 22.60
C ILE A 113 24.18 36.01 21.91
N ASN A 114 23.43 35.25 22.69
CA ASN A 114 22.23 34.55 22.25
C ASN A 114 21.15 34.72 23.32
N LEU A 115 20.18 35.60 23.07
CA LEU A 115 19.14 35.92 24.05
C LEU A 115 17.83 35.20 23.74
N PRO A 116 17.22 34.51 24.72
CA PRO A 116 15.94 33.85 24.54
C PRO A 116 14.80 34.89 24.44
N PHE A 117 13.70 34.52 23.79
CA PHE A 117 12.48 35.34 23.83
C PHE A 117 11.69 35.06 25.11
N PHE A 118 11.34 36.10 25.88
CA PHE A 118 10.48 35.97 27.06
C PHE A 118 9.10 36.57 26.81
N LYS A 119 8.03 35.78 27.02
CA LYS A 119 6.64 36.22 26.85
C LYS A 119 6.27 37.32 27.87
N PRO A 120 5.68 38.45 27.45
CA PRO A 120 5.21 39.46 28.38
C PRO A 120 3.99 38.96 29.17
N GLY A 121 3.97 39.22 30.48
CA GLY A 121 2.74 39.21 31.26
C GLY A 121 1.99 40.52 31.00
N SER A 122 0.76 40.42 30.46
CA SER A 122 -0.25 41.49 30.36
C SER A 122 0.27 42.91 30.11
N GLU A 123 0.85 43.14 28.94
CA GLU A 123 0.92 44.41 28.17
C GLU A 123 2.01 44.20 27.13
N GLY A 124 1.69 44.38 25.85
CA GLY A 124 2.49 43.95 24.69
C GLY A 124 3.85 44.64 24.47
N VAL A 125 4.50 45.14 25.52
CA VAL A 125 5.83 45.73 25.48
C VAL A 125 6.85 44.71 25.99
N THR A 126 7.75 44.26 25.11
CA THR A 126 8.90 43.40 25.48
C THR A 126 9.72 44.07 26.58
N LYS A 127 9.95 43.36 27.70
CA LYS A 127 10.82 43.85 28.77
C LYS A 127 12.25 44.03 28.22
N PRO A 128 12.90 45.18 28.45
CA PRO A 128 14.29 45.38 28.04
C PRO A 128 15.22 44.47 28.85
N TYR A 129 16.24 43.97 28.18
CA TYR A 129 17.41 43.39 28.83
C TYR A 129 18.40 44.50 29.20
N PHE A 130 18.84 44.46 30.45
CA PHE A 130 19.92 45.29 30.99
C PHE A 130 21.19 44.47 31.13
N MET A 131 22.35 45.13 31.01
CA MET A 131 23.65 44.49 30.96
C MET A 131 24.34 44.47 32.33
N CYS A 132 24.87 43.31 32.68
CA CYS A 132 25.70 43.06 33.86
C CYS A 132 27.07 42.58 33.41
N VAL A 133 28.13 43.17 33.97
CA VAL A 133 29.51 42.84 33.62
C VAL A 133 30.25 42.34 34.85
N LYS A 134 31.00 41.26 34.68
CA LYS A 134 31.90 40.73 35.70
C LYS A 134 33.31 40.70 35.16
N GLN A 135 34.21 41.34 35.89
CA GLN A 135 35.63 41.32 35.58
C GLN A 135 36.34 40.34 36.51
N THR A 136 37.11 39.44 35.93
CA THR A 136 38.03 38.58 36.70
C THR A 136 39.38 39.27 36.73
N ASN A 137 39.77 39.80 37.89
CA ASN A 137 41.08 40.45 38.05
C ASN A 137 42.15 39.35 38.21
N LYS A 138 43.12 39.27 37.28
CA LYS A 138 44.20 38.26 37.31
C LYS A 138 45.46 38.71 38.06
N ASN A 139 45.47 39.89 38.68
CA ASN A 139 46.62 40.39 39.43
C ASN A 139 46.40 40.23 40.94
N THR A 140 46.64 39.04 41.46
CA THR A 140 46.99 38.85 42.88
C THR A 140 48.04 37.76 42.99
N THR A 141 49.23 38.03 42.47
CA THR A 141 50.43 37.37 42.96
C THR A 141 50.82 38.04 44.28
N ASN A 142 50.79 37.23 45.34
CA ASN A 142 51.37 37.42 46.67
C ASN A 142 50.53 38.10 47.78
N THR A 143 50.43 37.31 48.85
CA THR A 143 50.12 37.60 50.26
C THR A 143 48.65 37.69 50.69
N ARG A 144 48.29 36.69 51.51
CA ARG A 144 47.12 36.54 52.40
C ARG A 144 45.75 36.55 51.73
N ALA A 145 45.13 35.37 51.79
CA ALA A 145 43.75 35.08 51.45
C ALA A 145 42.76 36.06 52.12
N THR A 146 42.45 37.14 51.40
CA THR A 146 41.13 37.75 51.42
C THR A 146 40.50 37.35 50.10
N THR A 147 39.39 36.63 50.18
CA THR A 147 38.61 36.16 49.03
C THR A 147 38.20 37.38 48.20
N GLY A 148 38.94 37.67 47.14
CA GLY A 148 38.61 38.70 46.15
C GLY A 148 37.32 38.31 45.43
N ARG A 149 36.18 38.59 46.05
CA ARG A 149 34.87 38.36 45.44
C ARG A 149 34.73 39.33 44.27
N SER A 150 34.84 38.79 43.05
CA SER A 150 34.44 39.48 41.82
C SER A 150 32.90 39.46 41.75
N PHE A 151 32.28 40.62 41.96
CA PHE A 151 30.84 40.82 41.87
C PHE A 151 30.42 41.17 40.43
N TRP A 152 29.20 40.80 40.04
CA TRP A 152 28.56 41.28 38.83
C TRP A 152 28.09 42.71 39.05
N ILE A 153 28.49 43.62 38.16
CA ILE A 153 28.18 45.04 38.24
C ILE A 153 27.20 45.42 37.12
N HIS A 154 26.07 46.00 37.51
CA HIS A 154 25.06 46.51 36.60
C HIS A 154 25.57 47.75 35.87
N GLN A 155 25.38 47.82 34.55
CA GLN A 155 25.93 48.90 33.71
C GLN A 155 25.02 50.12 33.60
N GLY A 156 23.82 50.07 34.19
CA GLY A 156 22.88 51.18 34.23
C GLY A 156 21.61 50.90 33.43
N GLY A 157 20.62 51.77 33.65
CA GLY A 157 19.29 51.67 33.06
C GLY A 157 19.09 52.56 31.83
N ASP A 158 20.15 53.17 31.31
CA ASP A 158 20.04 54.20 30.25
C ASP A 158 19.45 53.64 28.94
N PRO A 159 18.66 54.43 28.19
CA PRO A 159 17.95 53.94 27.00
C PRO A 159 18.84 53.27 25.94
N TRP A 160 20.07 53.75 25.76
CA TRP A 160 21.03 53.23 24.78
C TRP A 160 21.78 51.97 25.25
N LEU A 161 21.60 51.53 26.50
CA LEU A 161 22.14 50.29 27.06
C LEU A 161 21.10 49.16 27.12
N ARG A 162 19.87 49.41 26.64
CA ARG A 162 18.77 48.44 26.64
C ARG A 162 18.73 47.64 25.35
N ILE A 163 18.57 46.33 25.47
CA ILE A 163 18.35 45.42 24.34
C ILE A 163 16.92 44.90 24.40
N TYR A 164 16.22 44.96 23.28
CA TYR A 164 14.90 44.37 23.12
C TYR A 164 15.00 43.13 22.23
N VAL A 165 14.30 42.06 22.59
CA VAL A 165 14.31 40.82 21.81
C VAL A 165 12.95 40.64 21.15
N LYS A 166 12.92 40.59 19.82
CA LYS A 166 11.72 40.26 19.05
C LYS A 166 11.71 38.77 18.73
N LYS A 167 10.54 38.12 18.84
CA LYS A 167 10.36 36.74 18.39
C LYS A 167 10.63 36.67 16.88
N LYS A 168 11.30 35.61 16.44
CA LYS A 168 11.44 35.28 15.01
C LYS A 168 10.03 35.16 14.39
N GLU A 169 9.61 36.17 13.63
CA GLU A 169 8.38 36.10 12.83
C GLU A 169 8.64 35.17 11.65
N GLN A 170 7.99 34.01 11.67
CA GLN A 170 7.87 33.16 10.51
C GLN A 170 6.88 33.87 9.59
N GLN A 171 7.38 34.58 8.57
CA GLN A 171 6.54 35.37 7.67
C GLN A 171 5.58 34.44 6.92
N THR A 172 4.33 34.39 7.36
CA THR A 172 3.26 33.76 6.59
C THR A 172 2.78 34.74 5.54
N TYR A 173 3.28 34.60 4.31
CA TYR A 173 3.02 35.51 3.18
C TYR A 173 1.58 35.48 2.64
N LEU A 174 0.68 34.67 3.20
CA LEU A 174 -0.68 34.47 2.68
C LEU A 174 -1.73 34.87 3.74
N PRO A 175 -2.83 35.54 3.34
CA PRO A 175 -3.91 35.88 4.26
C PRO A 175 -4.60 34.62 4.80
N MET A 176 -5.06 34.66 6.05
CA MET A 176 -5.62 33.51 6.76
C MET A 176 -6.79 32.84 6.03
N TRP A 177 -7.66 33.61 5.38
CA TRP A 177 -8.78 33.06 4.59
C TRP A 177 -8.29 32.23 3.41
N LEU A 178 -7.22 32.65 2.74
CA LEU A 178 -6.65 31.93 1.60
C LEU A 178 -5.96 30.64 2.06
N GLN A 179 -5.33 30.64 3.23
CA GLN A 179 -4.74 29.44 3.82
C GLN A 179 -5.81 28.40 4.13
N ILE A 180 -6.92 28.81 4.74
CA ILE A 180 -8.05 27.91 5.01
C ILE A 180 -8.62 27.33 3.71
N CYS A 181 -8.79 28.16 2.67
CA CYS A 181 -9.21 27.67 1.35
C CYS A 181 -8.23 26.63 0.78
N ILE A 182 -6.92 26.88 0.86
CA ILE A 182 -5.90 25.95 0.38
C ILE A 182 -5.93 24.65 1.19
N ILE A 183 -6.08 24.72 2.52
CA ILE A 183 -6.21 23.55 3.40
C ILE A 183 -7.43 22.70 3.00
N CYS A 184 -8.59 23.30 2.74
CA CYS A 184 -9.77 22.58 2.28
C CYS A 184 -9.55 21.89 0.93
N VAL A 185 -8.88 22.56 -0.02
CA VAL A 185 -8.55 21.98 -1.33
C VAL A 185 -7.55 20.83 -1.20
N LEU A 186 -6.53 20.97 -0.36
CA LEU A 186 -5.55 19.92 -0.09
C LEU A 186 -6.18 18.72 0.62
N LEU A 187 -7.12 18.93 1.54
CA LEU A 187 -7.90 17.86 2.15
C LEU A 187 -8.70 17.06 1.11
N PHE A 188 -9.31 17.74 0.14
CA PHE A 188 -10.00 17.08 -0.96
C PHE A 188 -9.03 16.25 -1.82
N PHE A 189 -7.86 16.79 -2.17
CA PHE A 189 -6.85 16.04 -2.94
C PHE A 189 -6.27 14.86 -2.15
N SER A 190 -6.05 15.01 -0.85
CA SER A 190 -5.65 13.92 0.05
C SER A 190 -6.66 12.78 -0.03
N GLY A 191 -7.94 13.11 0.13
CA GLY A 191 -9.05 12.18 -0.03
C GLY A 191 -9.10 11.49 -1.38
N LEU A 192 -8.90 12.26 -2.45
CA LEU A 192 -8.90 11.72 -3.81
C LEU A 192 -7.75 10.73 -4.03
N PHE A 193 -6.52 11.04 -3.62
CA PHE A 193 -5.39 10.11 -3.74
C PHE A 193 -5.61 8.84 -2.92
N SER A 194 -6.01 9.00 -1.66
CA SER A 194 -6.22 7.87 -0.75
C SER A 194 -7.36 6.96 -1.23
N GLY A 195 -8.48 7.55 -1.66
CA GLY A 195 -9.62 6.84 -2.23
C GLY A 195 -9.28 6.11 -3.53
N LEU A 196 -8.56 6.78 -4.46
CA LEU A 196 -8.13 6.16 -5.71
C LEU A 196 -7.10 5.07 -5.52
N ASN A 197 -6.25 5.16 -4.50
CA ASN A 197 -5.31 4.08 -4.17
C ASN A 197 -6.09 2.79 -3.91
N LEU A 198 -7.08 2.83 -3.02
CA LEU A 198 -7.88 1.65 -2.72
C LEU A 198 -8.75 1.25 -3.92
N GLY A 199 -9.48 2.20 -4.51
CA GLY A 199 -10.46 1.93 -5.56
C GLY A 199 -9.87 1.43 -6.88
N LEU A 200 -8.69 1.91 -7.29
CA LEU A 200 -8.02 1.44 -8.51
C LEU A 200 -7.18 0.18 -8.26
N MET A 201 -6.57 0.03 -7.09
CA MET A 201 -5.76 -1.16 -6.78
C MET A 201 -6.63 -2.37 -6.44
N SER A 202 -7.83 -2.18 -5.88
CA SER A 202 -8.77 -3.28 -5.63
C SER A 202 -9.35 -3.87 -6.91
N LEU A 203 -9.30 -3.15 -8.04
CA LEU A 203 -9.75 -3.66 -9.33
C LEU A 203 -8.65 -4.54 -9.92
N ASP A 204 -8.90 -5.85 -9.94
CA ASP A 204 -8.01 -6.83 -10.56
C ASP A 204 -8.05 -6.71 -12.09
N LYS A 205 -6.90 -6.97 -12.75
CA LYS A 205 -6.80 -6.94 -14.22
C LYS A 205 -7.82 -7.90 -14.87
N THR A 206 -8.04 -9.06 -14.25
CA THR A 206 -8.97 -10.07 -14.77
C THR A 206 -10.43 -9.68 -14.53
N GLU A 207 -10.78 -9.13 -13.37
CA GLU A 207 -12.12 -8.58 -13.13
C GLU A 207 -12.43 -7.47 -14.13
N LEU A 208 -11.47 -6.60 -14.41
CA LEU A 208 -11.63 -5.55 -15.40
C LEU A 208 -11.89 -6.11 -16.80
N GLN A 209 -11.17 -7.16 -17.21
CA GLN A 209 -11.42 -7.85 -18.48
C GLN A 209 -12.79 -8.54 -18.52
N ILE A 210 -13.25 -9.13 -17.41
CA ILE A 210 -14.59 -9.71 -17.32
C ILE A 210 -15.64 -8.62 -17.49
N VAL A 211 -15.49 -7.49 -16.80
CA VAL A 211 -16.41 -6.34 -16.90
C VAL A 211 -16.38 -5.71 -18.30
N GLU A 212 -15.21 -5.67 -18.97
CA GLU A 212 -15.10 -5.20 -20.37
C GLU A 212 -15.89 -6.06 -21.37
N ASN A 213 -16.07 -7.35 -21.09
CA ASN A 213 -16.75 -8.29 -21.96
C ASN A 213 -18.23 -8.48 -21.60
N CYS A 214 -18.55 -8.59 -20.32
CA CYS A 214 -19.87 -8.98 -19.81
C CYS A 214 -20.64 -7.85 -19.11
N GLY A 215 -20.00 -6.72 -18.80
CA GLY A 215 -20.63 -5.60 -18.09
C GLY A 215 -21.63 -4.81 -18.93
N SER A 216 -22.35 -3.90 -18.28
CA SER A 216 -23.24 -2.93 -18.95
C SER A 216 -22.46 -2.00 -19.89
N GLU A 217 -23.13 -1.34 -20.85
CA GLU A 217 -22.44 -0.43 -21.78
C GLU A 217 -21.61 0.66 -21.09
N GLN A 218 -22.05 1.14 -19.93
CA GLN A 218 -21.34 2.16 -19.16
C GLN A 218 -20.12 1.57 -18.44
N GLU A 219 -20.28 0.42 -17.78
CA GLU A 219 -19.18 -0.28 -17.10
C GLU A 219 -18.09 -0.71 -18.08
N ARG A 220 -18.47 -1.20 -19.27
CA ARG A 220 -17.51 -1.55 -20.33
C ARG A 220 -16.67 -0.35 -20.77
N LYS A 221 -17.27 0.84 -20.87
CA LYS A 221 -16.54 2.07 -21.20
C LYS A 221 -15.57 2.46 -20.08
N PHE A 222 -16.02 2.41 -18.83
CA PHE A 222 -15.20 2.71 -17.67
C PHE A 222 -14.02 1.75 -17.52
N ALA A 223 -14.25 0.46 -17.71
CA ALA A 223 -13.23 -0.57 -17.62
C ALA A 223 -12.13 -0.36 -18.69
N LYS A 224 -12.52 -0.13 -19.95
CA LYS A 224 -11.57 0.18 -21.05
C LYS A 224 -10.69 1.40 -20.80
N ILE A 225 -11.24 2.41 -20.13
CA ILE A 225 -10.52 3.66 -19.80
C ILE A 225 -9.47 3.42 -18.71
N ILE A 226 -9.79 2.58 -17.72
CA ILE A 226 -8.93 2.29 -16.57
C ILE A 226 -7.85 1.24 -16.91
N SER A 227 -8.18 0.27 -17.75
CA SER A 227 -7.33 -0.87 -18.13
C SER A 227 -5.87 -0.51 -18.45
N PRO A 228 -5.55 0.46 -19.33
CA PRO A 228 -4.16 0.79 -19.64
C PRO A 228 -3.39 1.36 -18.43
N VAL A 229 -4.08 2.05 -17.51
CA VAL A 229 -3.47 2.64 -16.31
C VAL A 229 -3.24 1.56 -15.24
N ARG A 230 -4.19 0.62 -15.06
CA ARG A 230 -4.04 -0.51 -14.13
C ARG A 230 -3.03 -1.57 -14.61
N ASN A 231 -2.84 -1.71 -15.92
CA ASN A 231 -1.81 -2.61 -16.47
C ASN A 231 -0.40 -2.27 -15.97
N GLN A 232 -0.15 -0.98 -15.67
CA GLN A 232 1.08 -0.51 -15.04
C GLN A 232 0.90 -0.33 -13.52
N GLY A 233 0.42 -1.36 -12.82
CA GLY A 233 0.01 -1.27 -11.41
C GLY A 233 1.08 -0.70 -10.47
N ASN A 234 2.32 -1.19 -10.55
CA ASN A 234 3.41 -0.67 -9.73
C ASN A 234 3.73 0.82 -10.00
N PHE A 235 3.59 1.30 -11.23
CA PHE A 235 3.78 2.71 -11.57
C PHE A 235 2.63 3.58 -11.08
N LEU A 236 1.39 3.09 -11.23
CA LEU A 236 0.19 3.72 -10.69
C LEU A 236 0.25 3.83 -9.16
N LEU A 237 0.63 2.74 -8.48
CA LEU A 237 0.80 2.68 -7.03
C LEU A 237 1.85 3.68 -6.55
N CYS A 238 3.03 3.71 -7.17
CA CYS A 238 4.08 4.67 -6.81
C CYS A 238 3.62 6.12 -7.00
N THR A 239 2.87 6.40 -8.07
CA THR A 239 2.34 7.75 -8.35
C THR A 239 1.34 8.19 -7.29
N ILE A 240 0.35 7.35 -6.99
CA ILE A 240 -0.73 7.69 -6.05
C ILE A 240 -0.18 7.81 -4.63
N LEU A 241 0.70 6.90 -4.20
CA LEU A 241 1.32 6.96 -2.87
C LEU A 241 2.17 8.22 -2.68
N LEU A 242 2.99 8.56 -3.68
CA LEU A 242 3.81 9.77 -3.65
C LEU A 242 2.92 11.02 -3.58
N GLY A 243 1.87 11.08 -4.40
CA GLY A 243 0.88 12.15 -4.36
C GLY A 243 0.22 12.29 -2.98
N ASN A 244 -0.21 11.17 -2.39
CA ASN A 244 -0.81 11.15 -1.06
C ASN A 244 0.15 11.69 0.01
N VAL A 245 1.38 11.17 0.06
CA VAL A 245 2.40 11.61 1.03
C VAL A 245 2.72 13.09 0.86
N LEU A 246 2.85 13.56 -0.38
CA LEU A 246 3.16 14.97 -0.68
C LEU A 246 2.03 15.91 -0.23
N VAL A 247 0.78 15.57 -0.52
CA VAL A 247 -0.39 16.37 -0.11
C VAL A 247 -0.56 16.35 1.40
N ASN A 248 -0.45 15.19 2.05
CA ASN A 248 -0.62 15.04 3.49
C ASN A 248 0.46 15.82 4.27
N ASN A 249 1.72 15.74 3.84
CA ASN A 249 2.80 16.50 4.48
C ASN A 249 2.63 18.02 4.28
N THR A 250 2.25 18.44 3.07
CA THR A 250 1.99 19.87 2.78
C THR A 250 0.83 20.40 3.62
N LEU A 251 -0.24 19.63 3.76
CA LEU A 251 -1.40 19.94 4.58
C LEU A 251 -1.05 20.05 6.07
N ALA A 252 -0.23 19.14 6.60
CA ALA A 252 0.23 19.19 7.99
C ALA A 252 1.05 20.46 8.28
N ILE A 253 2.00 20.80 7.39
CA ILE A 253 2.83 22.01 7.52
C ILE A 253 2.00 23.28 7.44
N LEU A 254 1.03 23.36 6.50
CA LEU A 254 0.15 24.52 6.39
C LEU A 254 -0.77 24.68 7.61
N THR A 255 -1.26 23.57 8.16
CA THR A 255 -2.10 23.58 9.36
C THR A 255 -1.33 24.07 10.58
N ASP A 256 -0.08 23.65 10.75
CA ASP A 256 0.82 24.12 11.83
C ASP A 256 1.04 25.64 11.78
N ASN A 257 1.25 26.18 10.58
CA ASN A 257 1.40 27.62 10.37
C ASN A 257 0.11 28.42 10.61
N THR A 258 -1.07 27.81 10.50
CA THR A 258 -2.37 28.49 10.58
C THR A 258 -2.96 28.46 12.00
N VAL A 259 -2.92 27.31 12.68
CA VAL A 259 -3.51 27.10 14.03
C VAL A 259 -2.58 27.61 15.14
N GLY A 260 -1.29 27.77 14.83
CA GLY A 260 -0.26 28.18 15.77
C GLY A 260 0.53 26.98 16.27
N SER A 261 1.86 27.10 16.23
CA SER A 261 2.81 26.05 16.58
C SER A 261 2.50 25.43 17.95
N GLY A 262 2.13 24.15 17.98
CA GLY A 262 1.84 23.42 19.21
C GLY A 262 1.14 22.07 19.02
N PRO A 263 0.92 21.32 20.12
CA PRO A 263 0.29 19.99 20.07
C PRO A 263 -1.10 19.99 19.44
N ILE A 264 -1.85 21.09 19.61
CA ILE A 264 -3.21 21.24 19.08
C ILE A 264 -3.21 21.23 17.55
N ALA A 265 -2.21 21.83 16.90
CA ALA A 265 -2.12 21.84 15.44
C ALA A 265 -1.84 20.43 14.88
N ILE A 266 -0.97 19.67 15.54
CA ILE A 266 -0.66 18.28 15.19
C ILE A 266 -1.91 17.40 15.30
N VAL A 267 -2.63 17.50 16.43
CA VAL A 267 -3.86 16.72 16.65
C VAL A 267 -4.92 17.08 15.61
N THR A 268 -5.12 18.37 15.35
CA THR A 268 -6.12 18.85 14.38
C THR A 268 -5.80 18.40 12.96
N ALA A 269 -4.53 18.53 12.54
CA ALA A 269 -4.07 18.09 11.22
C ALA A 269 -4.24 16.57 11.05
N THR A 270 -3.84 15.80 12.06
CA THR A 270 -3.92 14.33 12.04
C THR A 270 -5.37 13.86 11.96
N LEU A 271 -6.26 14.41 12.80
CA LEU A 271 -7.67 14.04 12.79
C LEU A 271 -8.34 14.43 11.47
N GLY A 272 -8.01 15.61 10.93
CA GLY A 272 -8.51 16.07 9.64
C GLY A 272 -8.11 15.14 8.50
N ILE A 273 -6.83 14.78 8.42
CA ILE A 273 -6.30 13.87 7.39
C ILE A 273 -6.93 12.48 7.53
N VAL A 274 -6.95 11.89 8.73
CA VAL A 274 -7.44 10.53 8.91
C VAL A 274 -8.94 10.43 8.59
N VAL A 275 -9.76 11.36 9.08
CA VAL A 275 -11.22 11.28 8.91
C VAL A 275 -11.62 11.69 7.49
N PHE A 276 -11.18 12.86 7.04
CA PHE A 276 -11.65 13.46 5.77
C PHE A 276 -10.74 13.16 4.59
N GLY A 277 -9.44 12.94 4.82
CA GLY A 277 -8.45 12.63 3.79
C GLY A 277 -8.22 11.14 3.54
N GLU A 278 -8.61 10.25 4.45
CA GLU A 278 -8.35 8.81 4.30
C GLU A 278 -9.61 7.97 4.46
N ILE A 279 -10.17 7.86 5.68
CA ILE A 279 -11.21 6.89 6.01
C ILE A 279 -12.48 7.12 5.17
N LEU A 280 -13.01 8.35 5.14
CA LEU A 280 -14.25 8.63 4.44
C LEU A 280 -14.13 8.43 2.92
N PRO A 281 -13.09 8.98 2.24
CA PRO A 281 -12.90 8.76 0.80
C PRO A 281 -12.62 7.30 0.42
N GLN A 282 -11.81 6.58 1.21
CA GLN A 282 -11.55 5.16 0.98
C GLN A 282 -12.82 4.32 1.10
N ALA A 283 -13.67 4.59 2.10
CA ALA A 283 -14.94 3.87 2.26
C ALA A 283 -15.88 4.05 1.06
N ILE A 284 -15.92 5.25 0.47
CA ILE A 284 -16.72 5.53 -0.73
C ILE A 284 -16.13 4.81 -1.95
N CYS A 285 -14.80 4.90 -2.14
CA CYS A 285 -14.11 4.31 -3.29
C CYS A 285 -14.07 2.78 -3.22
N SER A 286 -14.13 2.18 -2.03
CA SER A 286 -14.24 0.73 -1.87
C SER A 286 -15.54 0.18 -2.46
N ARG A 287 -16.63 0.96 -2.49
CA ARG A 287 -17.92 0.53 -3.04
C ARG A 287 -18.13 0.93 -4.50
N HIS A 288 -17.58 2.08 -4.90
CA HIS A 288 -17.79 2.66 -6.24
C HIS A 288 -16.47 2.85 -7.01
N GLY A 289 -15.49 1.97 -6.80
CA GLY A 289 -14.13 2.13 -7.32
C GLY A 289 -14.06 2.26 -8.84
N LEU A 290 -14.85 1.47 -9.56
CA LEU A 290 -14.90 1.49 -11.03
C LEU A 290 -15.41 2.85 -11.57
N GLU A 291 -16.50 3.38 -11.03
CA GLU A 291 -17.08 4.64 -11.48
C GLU A 291 -16.21 5.85 -11.10
N VAL A 292 -15.74 5.90 -9.84
CA VAL A 292 -14.89 6.98 -9.34
C VAL A 292 -13.55 6.98 -10.07
N GLY A 293 -12.92 5.82 -10.25
CA GLY A 293 -11.67 5.66 -10.98
C GLY A 293 -11.78 6.09 -12.44
N ALA A 294 -12.87 5.75 -13.12
CA ALA A 294 -13.05 6.11 -14.53
C ALA A 294 -13.29 7.62 -14.71
N ARG A 295 -14.10 8.24 -13.84
CA ARG A 295 -14.34 9.70 -13.90
C ARG A 295 -13.09 10.52 -13.58
N THR A 296 -12.22 10.02 -12.72
CA THR A 296 -11.02 10.72 -12.26
C THR A 296 -9.75 10.31 -13.01
N ILE A 297 -9.87 9.50 -14.08
CA ILE A 297 -8.73 9.00 -14.85
C ILE A 297 -7.83 10.12 -15.41
N TRP A 298 -8.43 11.24 -15.81
CA TRP A 298 -7.69 12.38 -16.35
C TRP A 298 -6.80 13.02 -15.28
N PHE A 299 -7.30 13.13 -14.05
CA PHE A 299 -6.54 13.58 -12.90
C PHE A 299 -5.38 12.62 -12.59
N VAL A 300 -5.63 11.31 -12.60
CA VAL A 300 -4.60 10.29 -12.38
C VAL A 300 -3.49 10.39 -13.45
N LYS A 301 -3.85 10.48 -14.73
CA LYS A 301 -2.89 10.61 -15.83
C LYS A 301 -2.06 11.89 -15.73
N PHE A 302 -2.66 13.00 -15.31
CA PHE A 302 -1.96 14.26 -15.08
C PHE A 302 -0.88 14.10 -14.00
N PHE A 303 -1.22 13.48 -12.87
CA PHE A 303 -0.25 13.23 -11.81
C PHE A 303 0.82 12.20 -12.19
N MET A 304 0.45 11.14 -12.91
CA MET A 304 1.43 10.18 -13.46
C MET A 304 2.45 10.87 -14.37
N PHE A 305 2.03 11.88 -15.14
CA PHE A 305 2.95 12.67 -15.96
C PHE A 305 3.88 13.54 -15.12
N ILE A 306 3.36 14.22 -14.07
CA ILE A 306 4.16 15.07 -13.19
C ILE A 306 5.16 14.26 -12.37
N THR A 307 4.73 13.14 -11.78
CA THR A 307 5.57 12.31 -10.93
C THR A 307 6.43 11.34 -11.73
N PHE A 308 6.24 11.25 -13.06
CA PHE A 308 7.01 10.40 -13.97
C PHE A 308 8.51 10.30 -13.68
N PRO A 309 9.29 11.41 -13.54
CA PRO A 309 10.73 11.33 -13.32
C PRO A 309 11.13 10.60 -12.04
N LEU A 310 10.26 10.58 -11.02
CA LEU A 310 10.51 9.95 -9.73
C LEU A 310 9.82 8.58 -9.61
N SER A 311 8.56 8.48 -10.05
CA SER A 311 7.76 7.25 -9.95
C SER A 311 8.25 6.14 -10.90
N PHE A 312 8.74 6.48 -12.10
CA PHE A 312 9.20 5.50 -13.09
C PHE A 312 10.43 4.67 -12.64
N PRO A 313 11.52 5.26 -12.13
CA PRO A 313 12.66 4.47 -11.65
C PRO A 313 12.30 3.60 -10.45
N ILE A 314 11.46 4.11 -9.54
CA ILE A 314 10.98 3.37 -8.37
C ILE A 314 10.13 2.17 -8.83
N SER A 315 9.19 2.36 -9.76
CA SER A 315 8.37 1.27 -10.27
C SER A 315 9.19 0.22 -11.02
N LYS A 316 10.23 0.64 -11.75
CA LYS A 316 11.14 -0.30 -12.44
C LYS A 316 11.96 -1.13 -11.45
N LEU A 317 12.43 -0.51 -10.36
CA LEU A 317 13.10 -1.23 -9.27
C LEU A 317 12.15 -2.23 -8.60
N LEU A 318 10.90 -1.83 -8.36
CA LEU A 318 9.88 -2.69 -7.77
C LEU A 318 9.57 -3.89 -8.67
N ASN A 319 9.40 -3.67 -9.98
CA ASN A 319 9.22 -4.74 -10.97
C ASN A 319 10.42 -5.71 -11.01
N LEU A 320 11.64 -5.20 -10.83
CA LEU A 320 12.85 -6.04 -10.80
C LEU A 320 12.93 -6.90 -9.54
N MET A 321 12.53 -6.36 -8.38
CA MET A 321 12.62 -7.06 -7.10
C MET A 321 11.45 -8.02 -6.84
N LEU A 322 10.22 -7.63 -7.22
CA LEU A 322 9.00 -8.38 -6.93
C LEU A 322 8.45 -9.14 -8.15
N GLY A 323 8.96 -8.86 -9.36
CA GLY A 323 8.36 -9.32 -10.61
C GLY A 323 7.23 -8.40 -11.08
N GLU A 324 6.76 -8.58 -12.31
CA GLU A 324 5.54 -7.92 -12.77
C GLU A 324 4.34 -8.44 -11.97
N GLU A 325 3.35 -7.58 -11.69
CA GLU A 325 2.02 -8.02 -11.22
C GLU A 325 1.41 -8.94 -12.27
N MET A 326 1.76 -10.24 -12.20
CA MET A 326 1.18 -11.30 -12.99
C MET A 326 -0.31 -11.31 -12.66
N GLY A 327 -1.15 -10.91 -13.62
CA GLY A 327 -2.59 -11.12 -13.53
C GLY A 327 -2.82 -12.58 -13.20
N ASN A 328 -3.60 -12.86 -12.15
CA ASN A 328 -3.86 -14.20 -11.65
C ASN A 328 -4.22 -15.11 -12.84
N THR A 329 -3.27 -15.93 -13.28
CA THR A 329 -3.57 -16.98 -14.25
C THR A 329 -4.42 -17.97 -13.46
N TYR A 330 -5.72 -18.03 -13.76
CA TYR A 330 -6.63 -18.93 -13.09
C TYR A 330 -6.24 -20.35 -13.49
N ASN A 331 -5.51 -21.01 -12.59
CA ASN A 331 -5.25 -22.43 -12.74
C ASN A 331 -6.59 -23.19 -12.67
N ARG A 332 -6.69 -24.35 -13.30
CA ARG A 332 -7.94 -25.13 -13.36
C ARG A 332 -8.48 -25.45 -11.97
N GLU A 333 -7.59 -25.65 -10.99
CA GLU A 333 -7.94 -25.84 -9.57
C GLU A 333 -8.52 -24.57 -8.93
N ARG A 334 -7.96 -23.39 -9.23
CA ARG A 334 -8.48 -22.11 -8.73
C ARG A 334 -9.85 -21.79 -9.33
N LEU A 335 -10.05 -22.08 -10.62
CA LEU A 335 -11.36 -21.93 -11.27
C LEU A 335 -12.40 -22.85 -10.62
N ARG A 336 -12.03 -24.09 -10.32
CA ARG A 336 -12.89 -25.03 -9.59
C ARG A 336 -13.27 -24.50 -8.21
N GLU A 337 -12.29 -24.02 -7.45
CA GLU A 337 -12.55 -23.51 -6.10
C GLU A 337 -13.40 -22.25 -6.13
N LEU A 338 -13.17 -21.36 -7.11
CA LEU A 338 -14.02 -20.19 -7.35
C LEU A 338 -15.47 -20.63 -7.62
N LEU A 339 -15.70 -21.60 -8.50
CA LEU A 339 -17.05 -22.12 -8.77
C LEU A 339 -17.70 -22.75 -7.53
N LYS A 340 -16.93 -23.43 -6.69
CA LYS A 340 -17.42 -24.01 -5.43
C LYS A 340 -17.82 -22.95 -4.41
N VAL A 341 -16.97 -21.94 -4.19
CA VAL A 341 -17.24 -20.84 -3.25
C VAL A 341 -18.40 -19.98 -3.74
N THR A 342 -18.55 -19.83 -5.06
CA THR A 342 -19.61 -18.99 -5.63
C THR A 342 -20.94 -19.75 -5.79
N LYS A 343 -20.98 -21.08 -5.57
CA LYS A 343 -22.20 -21.90 -5.63
C LYS A 343 -23.33 -21.39 -4.73
N ASP A 344 -23.01 -20.75 -3.62
CA ASP A 344 -24.01 -20.21 -2.68
C ASP A 344 -24.47 -18.77 -3.02
N ASN A 345 -23.71 -18.06 -3.88
CA ASN A 345 -23.94 -16.64 -4.18
C ASN A 345 -24.33 -16.35 -5.64
N LEU A 346 -24.05 -17.28 -6.56
CA LEU A 346 -24.50 -17.20 -7.95
C LEU A 346 -25.93 -17.73 -8.04
N ASP A 347 -26.78 -16.99 -8.74
CA ASP A 347 -28.12 -17.40 -9.18
C ASP A 347 -28.06 -18.50 -10.27
N LEU A 348 -26.94 -19.25 -10.32
CA LEU A 348 -26.77 -20.39 -11.20
C LEU A 348 -27.50 -21.58 -10.59
N VAL A 349 -28.22 -22.31 -11.43
CA VAL A 349 -28.88 -23.54 -11.03
C VAL A 349 -27.80 -24.50 -10.53
N LYS A 350 -28.00 -25.09 -9.35
CA LYS A 350 -27.03 -26.00 -8.71
C LYS A 350 -26.55 -27.12 -9.64
N ASP A 351 -27.37 -27.50 -10.63
CA ASP A 351 -27.08 -28.54 -11.61
C ASP A 351 -26.13 -28.07 -12.72
N GLU A 352 -26.17 -26.80 -13.14
CA GLU A 352 -25.21 -26.25 -14.10
C GLU A 352 -23.78 -26.27 -13.54
N VAL A 353 -23.63 -25.91 -12.25
CA VAL A 353 -22.34 -25.94 -11.56
C VAL A 353 -21.79 -27.37 -11.46
N LYS A 354 -22.66 -28.37 -11.26
CA LYS A 354 -22.26 -29.79 -11.26
C LYS A 354 -21.72 -30.21 -12.62
N ILE A 355 -22.43 -29.88 -13.71
CA ILE A 355 -22.03 -30.23 -15.08
C ILE A 355 -20.68 -29.59 -15.43
N ILE A 356 -20.50 -28.30 -15.13
CA ILE A 356 -19.23 -27.60 -15.39
C ILE A 356 -18.09 -28.23 -14.58
N THR A 357 -18.36 -28.62 -13.33
CA THR A 357 -17.36 -29.28 -12.49
C THR A 357 -16.99 -30.66 -13.04
N GLY A 358 -17.96 -31.47 -13.46
CA GLY A 358 -17.73 -32.79 -14.07
C GLY A 358 -16.91 -32.67 -15.36
N ALA A 359 -17.27 -31.74 -16.25
CA ALA A 359 -16.51 -31.46 -17.46
C ALA A 359 -15.06 -31.02 -17.19
N LEU A 360 -14.83 -30.22 -16.14
CA LEU A 360 -13.49 -29.82 -15.72
C LEU A 360 -12.68 -31.00 -15.15
N GLU A 361 -13.32 -32.02 -14.59
CA GLU A 361 -12.66 -33.21 -14.02
C GLU A 361 -12.45 -34.34 -15.04
N LEU A 362 -13.16 -34.33 -16.17
CA LEU A 362 -13.09 -35.35 -17.23
C LEU A 362 -11.65 -35.65 -17.69
N SER A 363 -10.83 -34.62 -17.91
CA SER A 363 -9.45 -34.81 -18.38
C SER A 363 -8.48 -35.32 -17.30
N LYS A 364 -8.91 -35.41 -16.04
CA LYS A 364 -8.10 -35.96 -14.93
C LYS A 364 -8.52 -37.38 -14.57
N LYS A 365 -9.80 -37.71 -14.75
CA LYS A 365 -10.32 -39.07 -14.50
C LYS A 365 -9.84 -40.03 -15.60
N THR A 366 -9.68 -41.28 -15.20
CA THR A 366 -9.31 -42.38 -16.09
C THR A 366 -10.47 -43.34 -16.24
N VAL A 367 -10.45 -44.18 -17.27
CA VAL A 367 -11.47 -45.21 -17.51
C VAL A 367 -11.64 -46.11 -16.28
N LYS A 368 -10.56 -46.44 -15.58
CA LYS A 368 -10.60 -47.21 -14.32
C LYS A 368 -11.53 -46.62 -13.25
N ASN A 369 -11.71 -45.30 -13.22
CA ASN A 369 -12.53 -44.64 -12.19
C ASN A 369 -14.03 -44.86 -12.38
N ILE A 370 -14.48 -45.12 -13.61
CA ILE A 370 -15.91 -45.20 -13.97
C ILE A 370 -16.32 -46.57 -14.52
N MET A 371 -15.37 -47.43 -14.86
CA MET A 371 -15.67 -48.73 -15.47
C MET A 371 -16.56 -49.59 -14.58
N THR A 372 -17.44 -50.37 -15.19
CA THR A 372 -18.12 -51.48 -14.52
C THR A 372 -17.17 -52.67 -14.44
N GLU A 373 -16.96 -53.20 -13.23
CA GLU A 373 -16.10 -54.37 -13.03
C GLU A 373 -16.66 -55.59 -13.76
N LEU A 374 -15.79 -56.41 -14.36
CA LEU A 374 -16.16 -57.57 -15.18
C LEU A 374 -17.13 -58.55 -14.48
N LYS A 375 -17.02 -58.67 -13.16
CA LYS A 375 -17.84 -59.55 -12.33
C LYS A 375 -19.33 -59.17 -12.35
N ASP A 376 -19.62 -57.89 -12.48
CA ASP A 376 -20.97 -57.31 -12.44
C ASP A 376 -21.60 -57.18 -13.85
N VAL A 377 -20.84 -57.49 -14.90
CA VAL A 377 -21.31 -57.44 -16.29
C VAL A 377 -22.09 -58.70 -16.63
N TYR A 378 -23.28 -58.55 -17.20
CA TYR A 378 -24.04 -59.66 -17.79
C TYR A 378 -23.40 -60.11 -19.10
N MET A 379 -23.09 -61.41 -19.21
CA MET A 379 -22.39 -61.98 -20.38
C MET A 379 -22.96 -63.33 -20.73
N LEU A 380 -22.82 -63.72 -22.00
CA LEU A 380 -23.25 -65.03 -22.50
C LEU A 380 -22.03 -65.85 -22.94
N ASP A 381 -22.12 -67.16 -22.76
CA ASP A 381 -21.11 -68.11 -23.26
C ASP A 381 -21.31 -68.32 -24.78
N TYR A 382 -20.20 -68.39 -25.51
CA TYR A 382 -20.17 -68.54 -26.97
C TYR A 382 -20.91 -69.79 -27.51
N ASP A 383 -20.99 -70.86 -26.71
CA ASP A 383 -21.63 -72.11 -27.09
C ASP A 383 -23.12 -72.21 -26.68
N VAL A 384 -23.69 -71.12 -26.14
CA VAL A 384 -25.11 -71.06 -25.79
C VAL A 384 -26.00 -71.23 -27.02
N ILE A 385 -27.11 -71.95 -26.83
CA ILE A 385 -28.15 -72.12 -27.84
C ILE A 385 -29.25 -71.09 -27.58
N LEU A 386 -29.66 -70.37 -28.62
CA LEU A 386 -30.73 -69.38 -28.54
C LEU A 386 -32.09 -70.07 -28.58
N ASP A 387 -32.51 -70.62 -27.45
CA ASP A 387 -33.85 -71.16 -27.24
C ASP A 387 -34.79 -70.10 -26.65
N PHE A 388 -36.09 -70.43 -26.53
CA PHE A 388 -37.09 -69.52 -25.99
C PHE A 388 -36.75 -69.02 -24.58
N ASN A 389 -36.17 -69.88 -23.72
CA ASN A 389 -35.81 -69.51 -22.35
C ASN A 389 -34.67 -68.49 -22.34
N THR A 390 -33.61 -68.75 -23.10
CA THR A 390 -32.42 -67.90 -23.20
C THR A 390 -32.76 -66.55 -23.83
N ILE A 391 -33.51 -66.55 -24.95
CA ILE A 391 -33.96 -65.29 -25.58
C ILE A 391 -34.88 -64.52 -24.61
N SER A 392 -35.78 -65.19 -23.90
CA SER A 392 -36.64 -64.54 -22.90
C SER A 392 -35.83 -63.96 -21.74
N GLU A 393 -34.78 -64.64 -21.29
CA GLU A 393 -33.86 -64.14 -20.25
C GLU A 393 -33.12 -62.89 -20.73
N ILE A 394 -32.51 -62.94 -21.92
CA ILE A 394 -31.83 -61.81 -22.55
C ILE A 394 -32.75 -60.59 -22.63
N MET A 395 -33.97 -60.77 -23.14
CA MET A 395 -34.95 -59.69 -23.26
C MET A 395 -35.38 -59.12 -21.90
N LYS A 396 -35.39 -59.91 -20.83
CA LYS A 396 -35.72 -59.44 -19.47
C LYS A 396 -34.60 -58.60 -18.85
N THR A 397 -33.34 -58.82 -19.26
CA THR A 397 -32.22 -58.03 -18.70
C THR A 397 -32.24 -56.57 -19.14
N GLY A 398 -32.87 -56.24 -20.27
CA GLY A 398 -32.95 -54.87 -20.79
C GLY A 398 -31.66 -54.37 -21.47
N TYR A 399 -30.56 -55.12 -21.43
CA TYR A 399 -29.29 -54.68 -22.03
C TYR A 399 -29.32 -54.72 -23.56
N THR A 400 -28.99 -53.59 -24.19
CA THR A 400 -28.93 -53.50 -25.67
C THR A 400 -27.72 -54.24 -26.26
N ARG A 401 -26.60 -54.30 -25.52
CA ARG A 401 -25.30 -54.83 -25.98
C ARG A 401 -24.76 -55.81 -24.96
N ILE A 402 -24.58 -57.08 -25.35
CA ILE A 402 -24.20 -58.15 -24.43
C ILE A 402 -22.85 -58.75 -24.88
N PRO A 403 -21.81 -58.69 -24.05
CA PRO A 403 -20.54 -59.34 -24.33
C PRO A 403 -20.65 -60.86 -24.36
N ILE A 404 -19.91 -61.49 -25.27
CA ILE A 404 -19.85 -62.94 -25.42
C ILE A 404 -18.42 -63.41 -25.19
N PHE A 405 -18.27 -64.36 -24.27
CA PHE A 405 -16.98 -64.92 -23.88
C PHE A 405 -16.86 -66.40 -24.29
N GLU A 406 -15.63 -66.85 -24.49
CA GLU A 406 -15.33 -68.25 -24.84
C GLU A 406 -14.41 -68.86 -23.78
N ASN A 407 -14.86 -69.95 -23.16
CA ASN A 407 -14.23 -70.67 -22.04
C ASN A 407 -14.11 -69.86 -20.74
N ASP A 408 -13.47 -68.69 -20.77
CA ASP A 408 -13.25 -67.82 -19.61
C ASP A 408 -13.87 -66.44 -19.85
N ARG A 409 -14.44 -65.83 -18.80
CA ARG A 409 -15.11 -64.51 -18.88
C ARG A 409 -14.16 -63.39 -19.26
N THR A 410 -12.86 -63.58 -19.02
CA THR A 410 -11.80 -62.63 -19.44
C THR A 410 -11.57 -62.63 -20.95
N ASN A 411 -11.88 -63.74 -21.62
CA ASN A 411 -11.68 -63.96 -23.04
C ASN A 411 -12.94 -63.61 -23.85
N ILE A 412 -13.04 -62.34 -24.24
CA ILE A 412 -14.20 -61.79 -24.94
C ILE A 412 -13.98 -61.90 -26.45
N CYS A 413 -14.85 -62.62 -27.13
CA CYS A 413 -14.71 -62.93 -28.55
C CYS A 413 -15.66 -62.13 -29.44
N ALA A 414 -16.86 -61.80 -28.95
CA ALA A 414 -17.89 -61.12 -29.74
C ALA A 414 -18.78 -60.22 -28.88
N LEU A 415 -19.51 -59.34 -29.57
CA LEU A 415 -20.56 -58.51 -28.98
C LEU A 415 -21.88 -58.82 -29.68
N LEU A 416 -22.93 -59.09 -28.90
CA LEU A 416 -24.29 -59.28 -29.41
C LEU A 416 -25.11 -58.02 -29.21
N ASN A 417 -25.74 -57.51 -30.27
CA ASN A 417 -26.78 -56.50 -30.14
C ASN A 417 -28.13 -57.18 -30.07
N ILE A 418 -29.00 -56.73 -29.17
CA ILE A 418 -30.34 -57.32 -29.02
C ILE A 418 -31.18 -57.24 -30.30
N LYS A 419 -30.91 -56.24 -31.16
CA LYS A 419 -31.53 -56.07 -32.47
C LYS A 419 -31.20 -57.19 -33.46
N ASP A 420 -30.08 -57.88 -33.28
CA ASP A 420 -29.67 -59.01 -34.12
C ASP A 420 -30.55 -60.23 -33.91
N LEU A 421 -31.20 -60.32 -32.74
CA LEU A 421 -32.12 -61.39 -32.38
C LEU A 421 -33.51 -61.23 -33.02
N ALA A 422 -33.80 -60.09 -33.68
CA ALA A 422 -35.13 -59.77 -34.19
C ALA A 422 -35.68 -60.75 -35.24
N PHE A 423 -34.78 -61.37 -36.02
CA PHE A 423 -35.15 -62.35 -37.06
C PHE A 423 -34.81 -63.79 -36.67
N ILE A 424 -34.46 -64.03 -35.42
CA ILE A 424 -34.12 -65.38 -34.94
C ILE A 424 -35.37 -66.01 -34.37
N ASP A 425 -35.78 -67.13 -34.96
CA ASP A 425 -36.86 -67.93 -34.42
C ASP A 425 -36.33 -68.80 -33.26
N PRO A 426 -36.90 -68.69 -32.04
CA PRO A 426 -36.52 -69.54 -30.91
C PRO A 426 -36.75 -71.04 -31.17
N ASP A 427 -37.66 -71.40 -32.07
CA ASP A 427 -37.95 -72.81 -32.40
C ASP A 427 -36.81 -73.48 -33.20
N ASP A 428 -36.02 -72.69 -33.93
CA ASP A 428 -34.88 -73.17 -34.72
C ASP A 428 -33.67 -73.58 -33.85
N LYS A 429 -33.64 -73.18 -32.58
CA LYS A 429 -32.53 -73.46 -31.63
C LYS A 429 -31.17 -73.15 -32.24
N THR A 430 -31.06 -71.98 -32.85
CA THR A 430 -29.83 -71.55 -33.52
C THR A 430 -28.72 -71.33 -32.48
N PRO A 431 -27.51 -71.86 -32.68
CA PRO A 431 -26.42 -71.62 -31.76
C PRO A 431 -25.90 -70.19 -31.88
N LEU A 432 -25.60 -69.54 -30.75
CA LEU A 432 -25.22 -68.13 -30.68
C LEU A 432 -23.99 -67.79 -31.54
N LYS A 433 -23.02 -68.71 -31.62
CA LYS A 433 -21.85 -68.61 -32.51
C LYS A 433 -22.18 -68.28 -33.97
N THR A 434 -23.30 -68.79 -34.49
CA THR A 434 -23.71 -68.54 -35.89
C THR A 434 -24.11 -67.08 -36.08
N VAL A 435 -24.86 -66.53 -35.12
CA VAL A 435 -25.31 -65.14 -35.10
C VAL A 435 -24.11 -64.20 -34.96
N CYS A 436 -23.21 -64.51 -34.03
CA CYS A 436 -22.01 -63.71 -33.79
C CYS A 436 -21.10 -63.66 -35.02
N LYS A 437 -20.90 -64.79 -35.69
CA LYS A 437 -20.12 -64.87 -36.94
C LYS A 437 -20.79 -64.14 -38.10
N PHE A 438 -22.12 -64.13 -38.14
CA PHE A 438 -22.88 -63.48 -39.21
C PHE A 438 -22.81 -61.95 -39.11
N TYR A 439 -23.10 -61.38 -37.93
CA TYR A 439 -23.11 -59.93 -37.74
C TYR A 439 -21.72 -59.35 -37.49
N ASN A 440 -20.84 -60.10 -36.83
CA ASN A 440 -19.43 -59.76 -36.56
C ASN A 440 -19.22 -58.32 -36.08
N HIS A 441 -19.95 -57.93 -35.03
CA HIS A 441 -19.83 -56.59 -34.44
C HIS A 441 -18.40 -56.36 -33.92
N PRO A 442 -17.82 -55.17 -34.16
CA PRO A 442 -16.46 -54.88 -33.73
C PRO A 442 -16.37 -54.78 -32.21
N VAL A 443 -15.38 -55.48 -31.63
CA VAL A 443 -15.00 -55.34 -30.23
C VAL A 443 -13.87 -54.31 -30.11
N ASN A 444 -14.06 -53.31 -29.25
CA ASN A 444 -13.05 -52.28 -28.98
C ASN A 444 -12.45 -52.49 -27.60
N PHE A 445 -11.12 -52.45 -27.51
CA PHE A 445 -10.38 -52.59 -26.27
C PHE A 445 -9.63 -51.30 -25.96
N VAL A 446 -9.67 -50.88 -24.70
CA VAL A 446 -9.03 -49.68 -24.19
C VAL A 446 -8.28 -49.97 -22.91
N PHE A 447 -7.24 -49.21 -22.63
CA PHE A 447 -6.45 -49.39 -21.42
C PHE A 447 -7.09 -48.71 -20.20
N GLU A 448 -6.86 -49.24 -19.00
CA GLU A 448 -7.43 -48.70 -17.76
C GLU A 448 -6.96 -47.27 -17.43
N ASP A 449 -5.78 -46.88 -17.92
CA ASP A 449 -5.14 -45.58 -17.72
C ASP A 449 -5.55 -44.53 -18.75
N ALA A 450 -6.34 -44.91 -19.77
CA ALA A 450 -6.86 -43.96 -20.74
C ALA A 450 -7.72 -42.89 -20.05
N HIS A 451 -7.55 -41.64 -20.47
CA HIS A 451 -8.33 -40.52 -19.95
C HIS A 451 -9.73 -40.47 -20.57
N LEU A 452 -10.71 -39.98 -19.79
CA LEU A 452 -12.10 -39.95 -20.22
C LEU A 452 -12.37 -38.94 -21.35
N ASP A 453 -11.58 -37.88 -21.49
CA ASP A 453 -11.70 -36.90 -22.57
C ASP A 453 -11.31 -37.51 -23.93
N VAL A 454 -10.23 -38.30 -23.96
CA VAL A 454 -9.83 -39.09 -25.13
C VAL A 454 -10.88 -40.16 -25.43
N MET A 455 -11.37 -40.85 -24.40
CA MET A 455 -12.38 -41.90 -24.56
C MET A 455 -13.71 -41.34 -25.12
N LEU A 456 -14.13 -40.17 -24.64
CA LEU A 456 -15.30 -39.47 -25.16
C LEU A 456 -15.12 -39.10 -26.64
N GLU A 457 -13.92 -38.65 -27.03
CA GLU A 457 -13.62 -38.33 -28.44
C GLU A 457 -13.69 -39.59 -29.32
N GLU A 458 -13.19 -40.73 -28.86
CA GLU A 458 -13.30 -42.00 -29.57
C GLU A 458 -14.76 -42.45 -29.73
N PHE A 459 -15.56 -42.40 -28.66
CA PHE A 459 -16.98 -42.74 -28.73
C PHE A 459 -17.78 -41.79 -29.63
N LYS A 460 -17.42 -40.49 -29.68
CA LYS A 460 -18.04 -39.51 -30.58
C LYS A 460 -17.82 -39.80 -32.06
N LYS A 461 -16.79 -40.58 -32.43
CA LYS A 461 -16.62 -41.04 -33.82
C LYS A 461 -17.71 -42.02 -34.26
N GLY A 462 -18.55 -42.49 -33.34
CA GLY A 462 -19.79 -43.22 -33.61
C GLY A 462 -19.60 -44.68 -34.05
N ARG A 463 -18.40 -45.25 -33.85
CA ARG A 463 -18.10 -46.64 -34.25
C ARG A 463 -18.52 -47.67 -33.22
N PHE A 464 -18.50 -47.30 -31.95
CA PHE A 464 -18.80 -48.16 -30.81
C PHE A 464 -19.30 -47.27 -29.66
N HIS A 465 -20.12 -47.84 -28.78
CA HIS A 465 -20.64 -47.17 -27.57
C HIS A 465 -20.37 -47.97 -26.28
N LEU A 466 -19.71 -49.13 -26.44
CA LEU A 466 -19.22 -49.99 -25.37
C LEU A 466 -17.78 -50.36 -25.72
N SER A 467 -16.90 -50.37 -24.72
CA SER A 467 -15.51 -50.77 -24.87
C SER A 467 -15.06 -51.59 -23.68
N PHE A 468 -14.19 -52.56 -23.95
CA PHE A 468 -13.63 -53.45 -22.95
C PHE A 468 -12.35 -52.86 -22.38
N VAL A 469 -12.25 -52.82 -21.06
CA VAL A 469 -11.12 -52.23 -20.36
C VAL A 469 -10.11 -53.34 -20.07
N GLN A 470 -8.87 -53.13 -20.52
CA GLN A 470 -7.77 -54.06 -20.32
C GLN A 470 -6.69 -53.48 -19.42
N ARG A 471 -6.12 -54.34 -18.58
CA ARG A 471 -4.90 -54.08 -17.83
C ARG A 471 -3.77 -54.89 -18.44
N VAL A 472 -2.59 -54.29 -18.51
CA VAL A 472 -1.36 -55.02 -18.82
C VAL A 472 -0.88 -55.68 -17.54
N ASN A 473 -1.02 -57.00 -17.44
CA ASN A 473 -0.50 -57.74 -16.30
C ASN A 473 0.97 -58.11 -16.59
N SER A 474 1.87 -57.50 -15.82
CA SER A 474 3.32 -57.77 -15.88
C SER A 474 3.82 -58.53 -14.65
N GLU A 475 2.92 -58.95 -13.76
CA GLU A 475 3.28 -59.67 -12.53
C GLU A 475 3.48 -61.16 -12.87
N GLY A 476 4.72 -61.53 -13.20
CA GLY A 476 5.10 -62.91 -13.49
C GLY A 476 6.50 -63.02 -14.10
N THR A 477 7.01 -64.24 -14.23
CA THR A 477 8.28 -64.52 -14.92
C THR A 477 8.12 -64.67 -16.45
N GLY A 478 6.91 -64.50 -16.98
CA GLY A 478 6.57 -64.61 -18.40
C GLY A 478 6.37 -63.27 -19.10
N ASP A 479 6.04 -63.32 -20.39
CA ASP A 479 5.70 -62.13 -21.17
C ASP A 479 4.40 -61.48 -20.63
N PRO A 480 4.30 -60.14 -20.65
CA PRO A 480 3.11 -59.45 -20.20
C PRO A 480 1.91 -59.82 -21.07
N PHE A 481 0.78 -60.09 -20.44
CA PHE A 481 -0.47 -60.41 -21.11
C PHE A 481 -1.55 -59.39 -20.77
N TYR A 482 -2.53 -59.27 -21.67
CA TYR A 482 -3.68 -58.39 -21.48
C TYR A 482 -4.77 -59.15 -20.75
N GLU A 483 -5.27 -58.56 -19.66
CA GLU A 483 -6.38 -59.09 -18.89
C GLU A 483 -7.55 -58.10 -18.98
N THR A 484 -8.72 -58.58 -19.39
CA THR A 484 -9.95 -57.78 -19.39
C THR A 484 -10.44 -57.64 -17.96
N ILE A 485 -10.56 -56.41 -17.47
CA ILE A 485 -10.95 -56.10 -16.09
C ILE A 485 -12.37 -55.52 -15.96
N GLY A 486 -12.95 -55.04 -17.06
CA GLY A 486 -14.28 -54.42 -17.03
C GLY A 486 -14.75 -53.91 -18.38
N VAL A 487 -15.84 -53.16 -18.35
CA VAL A 487 -16.42 -52.46 -19.50
C VAL A 487 -16.65 -50.99 -19.17
N VAL A 488 -16.63 -50.16 -20.20
CA VAL A 488 -17.01 -48.75 -20.12
C VAL A 488 -17.92 -48.42 -21.28
N THR A 489 -18.95 -47.64 -21.02
CA THR A 489 -19.91 -47.19 -22.02
C THR A 489 -19.82 -45.68 -22.21
N LEU A 490 -20.45 -45.19 -23.29
CA LEU A 490 -20.60 -43.75 -23.48
C LEU A 490 -21.51 -43.12 -22.41
N GLU A 491 -22.48 -43.88 -21.92
CA GLU A 491 -23.42 -43.44 -20.87
C GLU A 491 -22.66 -43.13 -19.57
N ASP A 492 -21.78 -44.04 -19.11
CA ASP A 492 -20.94 -43.83 -17.91
C ASP A 492 -20.12 -42.53 -17.98
N ILE A 493 -19.58 -42.20 -19.16
CA ILE A 493 -18.81 -40.98 -19.35
C ILE A 493 -19.71 -39.74 -19.28
N ILE A 494 -20.92 -39.82 -19.83
CA ILE A 494 -21.89 -38.71 -19.80
C ILE A 494 -22.40 -38.51 -18.37
N GLU A 495 -22.69 -39.58 -17.63
CA GLU A 495 -23.06 -39.52 -16.21
C GLU A 495 -21.96 -38.84 -15.38
N GLU A 496 -20.70 -39.15 -15.66
CA GLU A 496 -19.56 -38.50 -15.01
C GLU A 496 -19.45 -37.00 -15.36
N ILE A 497 -19.85 -36.57 -16.56
CA ILE A 497 -19.90 -35.14 -16.91
C ILE A 497 -21.05 -34.45 -16.18
N ILE A 498 -22.23 -35.08 -16.15
CA ILE A 498 -23.46 -34.48 -15.60
C ILE A 498 -23.48 -34.59 -14.06
N GLN A 499 -22.69 -35.50 -13.48
CA GLN A 499 -22.69 -35.86 -12.06
C GLN A 499 -24.09 -36.28 -11.58
N ALA A 500 -24.78 -37.05 -12.42
CA ALA A 500 -26.09 -37.61 -12.16
C ALA A 500 -26.27 -38.93 -12.93
N GLU A 501 -26.96 -39.89 -12.32
CA GLU A 501 -27.35 -41.14 -12.99
C GLU A 501 -28.42 -40.85 -14.05
N ILE A 502 -28.26 -41.49 -15.20
CA ILE A 502 -29.23 -41.46 -16.29
C ILE A 502 -30.05 -42.74 -16.19
N ILE A 503 -31.33 -42.61 -15.83
CA ILE A 503 -32.25 -43.74 -15.72
C ILE A 503 -32.89 -43.96 -17.10
N ASP A 504 -32.63 -45.10 -17.73
CA ASP A 504 -33.29 -45.50 -18.97
C ASP A 504 -34.64 -46.20 -18.68
N GLU A 505 -35.53 -46.26 -19.68
CA GLU A 505 -36.88 -46.84 -19.56
C GLU A 505 -36.85 -48.33 -19.17
N THR A 506 -35.77 -49.04 -19.51
CA THR A 506 -35.57 -50.46 -19.22
C THR A 506 -34.86 -50.75 -17.90
N ASP A 507 -34.31 -49.72 -17.24
CA ASP A 507 -33.59 -49.91 -15.98
C ASP A 507 -34.60 -50.20 -14.86
N THR A 508 -34.60 -51.45 -14.39
CA THR A 508 -35.40 -51.81 -13.22
C THR A 508 -34.83 -51.08 -12.01
N ILE A 509 -35.53 -50.04 -11.55
CA ILE A 509 -35.21 -49.24 -10.36
C ILE A 509 -35.04 -50.18 -9.16
N SER A 510 -33.82 -50.65 -8.93
CA SER A 510 -33.40 -51.23 -7.67
C SER A 510 -33.08 -50.04 -6.77
N MET A 511 -34.16 -49.49 -6.23
CA MET A 511 -34.23 -48.30 -5.40
C MET A 511 -33.34 -48.44 -4.16
N ILE A 512 -32.06 -48.08 -4.26
CA ILE A 512 -31.27 -47.67 -3.11
C ILE A 512 -31.40 -46.15 -3.03
N CYS A 513 -32.53 -45.76 -2.45
CA CYS A 513 -32.68 -44.46 -1.81
C CYS A 513 -31.67 -44.41 -0.65
N LEU A 514 -30.45 -43.96 -0.93
CA LEU A 514 -29.54 -43.46 0.09
C LEU A 514 -30.01 -42.05 0.46
N LEU A 515 -30.81 -41.98 1.52
CA LEU A 515 -31.01 -40.78 2.34
C LEU A 515 -29.74 -40.48 3.14
#